data_AF-A0A3M1RZ73-F1
#
_entry.id   AF-A0A3M1RZ73-F1
#
_cell.length_a   1.000
_cell.length_b   1.000
_cell.length_c   1.000
_cell.angle_alpha   90.00
_cell.angle_beta   90.00
_cell.angle_gamma   90.00
#
_symmetry.space_group_name_H-M   'P 1'
#
loop_
_entity.id
_entity.type
_entity.pdbx_description
1 polymer ?
#
loop_
_entity_poly.entity_id
_entity_poly.type
_entity_poly.pdbx_seq_one_letter_code
_entity_poly.pdbx_strand_id
1 'polypeptide(L)'
;LYLLNSTHIQRKLTTGPKIRELLAASKDPRDRLRRIYLTILSRYPTQQELLAIRDYMQKSVPGARRVQGRSAKLSQADRKAAWQASQDLIWALINTDEFLCRH
;
A
#
# COMPACT_ATOMS: atom_id res chain seq x y z
N LEU A 1 -13.01 -18.09 -13.76
CA LEU A 1 -12.08 -17.76 -12.66
C LEU A 1 -12.43 -16.37 -12.13
N TYR A 2 -13.24 -16.27 -11.06
CA TYR A 2 -13.68 -14.98 -10.50
C TYR A 2 -13.12 -14.80 -9.07
N LEU A 3 -11.80 -14.63 -8.96
CA LEU A 3 -11.19 -13.95 -7.82
C LEU A 3 -11.44 -12.42 -7.88
N LEU A 4 -11.79 -11.92 -9.07
CA LEU A 4 -11.90 -10.50 -9.46
C LEU A 4 -13.06 -9.69 -8.86
N ASN A 5 -13.85 -10.22 -7.92
CA ASN A 5 -14.88 -9.44 -7.22
C ASN A 5 -15.18 -9.94 -5.79
N SER A 6 -14.24 -10.66 -5.17
CA SER A 6 -14.48 -11.17 -3.82
C SER A 6 -14.13 -10.13 -2.76
N THR A 7 -15.10 -9.25 -2.46
CA THR A 7 -15.09 -8.36 -1.29
C THR A 7 -14.81 -9.10 0.01
N HIS A 8 -15.13 -10.39 0.09
CA HIS A 8 -14.80 -11.26 1.23
C HIS A 8 -13.29 -11.49 1.42
N ILE A 9 -12.56 -11.73 0.33
CA ILE A 9 -11.10 -11.91 0.38
C ILE A 9 -10.45 -10.55 0.67
N GLN A 10 -10.94 -9.49 0.01
CA GLN A 10 -10.51 -8.11 0.31
C GLN A 10 -10.70 -7.78 1.79
N ARG A 11 -11.86 -8.10 2.39
CA ARG A 11 -12.13 -7.87 3.81
C ARG A 11 -11.19 -8.68 4.70
N LYS A 12 -10.96 -9.97 4.41
CA LYS A 12 -10.02 -10.77 5.21
C LYS A 12 -8.60 -10.22 5.16
N LEU A 13 -8.17 -9.73 4.01
CA LEU A 13 -6.85 -9.12 3.83
C LEU A 13 -6.75 -7.75 4.51
N THR A 14 -7.75 -6.89 4.35
CA THR A 14 -7.77 -5.53 4.92
C THR A 14 -8.00 -5.52 6.44
N THR A 15 -8.76 -6.47 6.96
CA THR A 15 -9.12 -6.56 8.39
C THR A 15 -8.19 -7.50 9.17
N GLY A 16 -7.33 -8.25 8.49
CA GLY A 16 -6.42 -9.21 9.11
C GLY A 16 -5.39 -8.55 10.04
N PRO A 17 -5.14 -9.11 11.25
CA PRO A 17 -4.22 -8.52 12.22
C PRO A 17 -2.77 -8.44 11.69
N LYS A 18 -2.35 -9.44 10.90
CA LYS A 18 -1.00 -9.50 10.31
C LYS A 18 -0.72 -8.35 9.33
N ILE A 19 -1.69 -7.98 8.50
CA ILE A 19 -1.55 -6.82 7.59
C ILE A 19 -1.55 -5.52 8.40
N ARG A 20 -2.36 -5.43 9.46
CA ARG A 20 -2.36 -4.25 10.33
C ARG A 20 -1.00 -4.04 10.99
N GLU A 21 -0.41 -5.10 11.52
CA GLU A 21 0.93 -5.09 12.12
C GLU A 21 2.00 -4.70 11.10
N LEU A 22 1.94 -5.27 9.88
CA LEU A 22 2.88 -4.95 8.80
C LEU A 22 2.88 -3.45 8.46
N LEU A 23 1.69 -2.86 8.37
CA LEU A 23 1.52 -1.44 8.06
C LEU A 23 1.88 -0.53 9.24
N ALA A 24 1.60 -0.96 10.47
CA ALA A 24 1.92 -0.22 11.69
C ALA A 24 3.42 -0.24 12.04
N ALA A 25 4.14 -1.30 11.66
CA ALA A 25 5.56 -1.48 11.98
C ALA A 25 6.50 -0.51 11.27
N SER A 26 6.05 0.19 10.21
CA SER A 26 6.88 1.11 9.43
C SER A 26 6.37 2.55 9.45
N LYS A 27 7.18 3.43 10.04
CA LYS A 27 6.96 4.90 10.04
C LYS A 27 7.28 5.51 8.68
N ASP A 28 8.29 4.98 7.99
CA ASP A 28 8.72 5.47 6.69
C ASP A 28 7.90 4.86 5.55
N PRO A 29 7.36 5.70 4.62
CA PRO A 29 6.57 5.22 3.50
C PRO A 29 7.35 4.25 2.60
N ARG A 30 8.64 4.49 2.37
CA ARG A 30 9.48 3.65 1.50
C ARG A 30 9.70 2.25 2.08
N ASP A 31 9.97 2.16 3.37
CA ASP A 31 10.20 0.86 4.02
C ASP A 31 8.90 0.07 4.18
N ARG A 32 7.77 0.77 4.40
CA ARG A 32 6.45 0.15 4.33
C ARG A 32 6.21 -0.52 2.97
N LEU A 33 6.50 0.17 1.87
CA LEU A 33 6.33 -0.39 0.53
C LEU A 33 7.22 -1.60 0.30
N ARG A 34 8.51 -1.52 0.65
CA ARG A 34 9.42 -2.66 0.55
C ARG A 34 8.90 -3.89 1.30
N ARG A 35 8.41 -3.71 2.52
CA ARG A 35 7.84 -4.79 3.32
C ARG A 35 6.60 -5.41 2.66
N ILE A 36 5.70 -4.59 2.12
CA ILE A 36 4.51 -5.07 1.40
C ILE A 36 4.93 -5.92 0.20
N TYR A 37 5.83 -5.41 -0.64
CA TYR A 37 6.33 -6.12 -1.81
C TYR A 37 7.01 -7.45 -1.47
N LEU A 38 7.86 -7.46 -0.44
CA LEU A 38 8.49 -8.69 0.04
C LEU A 38 7.47 -9.67 0.63
N THR A 39 6.41 -9.19 1.26
CA THR A 39 5.40 -10.06 1.87
C THR A 39 4.47 -10.69 0.83
N ILE A 40 4.15 -9.97 -0.24
CA ILE A 40 3.16 -10.41 -1.25
C ILE A 40 3.84 -11.07 -2.44
N LEU A 41 4.87 -10.43 -3.00
CA LEU A 41 5.53 -10.86 -4.23
C LEU A 41 6.90 -11.49 -3.97
N SER A 42 7.36 -11.55 -2.71
CA SER A 42 8.69 -12.07 -2.33
C SER A 42 9.85 -11.43 -3.11
N ARG A 43 9.67 -10.20 -3.60
CA ARG A 43 10.68 -9.43 -4.33
C ARG A 43 10.71 -7.98 -3.88
N TYR A 44 11.76 -7.25 -4.26
CA TYR A 44 11.84 -5.81 -4.05
C TYR A 44 11.07 -5.04 -5.15
N PRO A 45 10.49 -3.87 -4.82
CA PRO A 45 9.88 -2.99 -5.81
C PRO A 45 10.95 -2.40 -6.73
N THR A 46 10.62 -2.27 -8.01
CA THR A 46 11.44 -1.59 -9.01
C THR A 46 11.31 -0.07 -8.90
N GLN A 47 12.21 0.68 -9.54
CA GLN A 47 12.15 2.15 -9.52
C GLN A 47 10.87 2.69 -10.17
N GLN A 48 10.40 2.08 -11.27
CA GLN A 48 9.18 2.48 -11.95
C GLN A 48 7.94 2.30 -11.06
N GLU A 49 7.87 1.18 -10.34
CA GLU A 49 6.80 0.92 -9.38
C GLU A 49 6.82 1.94 -8.23
N LEU A 50 7.99 2.24 -7.68
CA LEU A 50 8.12 3.27 -6.63
C LEU A 50 7.64 4.65 -7.10
N LEU A 51 7.89 5.01 -8.36
CA LEU A 51 7.41 6.26 -8.93
C LEU A 51 5.88 6.26 -9.08
N ALA A 52 5.30 5.20 -9.64
CA ALA A 52 3.85 5.07 -9.80
C ALA A 52 3.13 5.12 -8.45
N ILE A 53 3.67 4.43 -7.44
CA ILE A 53 3.11 4.41 -6.09
C ILE A 53 3.23 5.79 -5.43
N ARG A 54 4.36 6.47 -5.61
CA ARG A 54 4.53 7.84 -5.09
C ARG A 54 3.49 8.78 -5.67
N ASP A 55 3.25 8.72 -6.98
CA ASP A 55 2.23 9.52 -7.65
C ASP A 55 0.82 9.18 -7.13
N TYR A 56 0.50 7.90 -7.03
CA TYR A 56 -0.76 7.44 -6.45
C TYR A 56 -0.95 7.92 -5.00
N MET A 57 0.06 7.79 -4.15
CA MET A 57 0.02 8.22 -2.74
C MET A 57 -0.14 9.74 -2.62
N GLN A 58 0.48 10.51 -3.53
CA GLN A 58 0.30 11.97 -3.57
C GLN A 58 -1.11 12.38 -4.01
N LYS A 59 -1.76 11.59 -4.87
CA LYS A 59 -3.15 11.78 -5.27
C LYS A 59 -4.12 11.38 -4.14
N SER A 60 -3.85 10.28 -3.46
CA SER A 60 -4.73 9.72 -2.42
C SER A 60 -4.55 10.38 -1.04
N VAL A 61 -3.39 10.98 -0.75
CA VAL A 61 -3.12 11.66 0.53
C VAL A 61 -2.91 13.17 0.28
N PRO A 62 -3.91 14.02 0.55
CA PRO A 62 -3.83 15.47 0.32
C PRO A 62 -2.64 16.12 1.03
N GLY A 63 -2.29 15.65 2.24
CA GLY A 63 -1.13 16.12 3.00
C GLY A 63 0.23 15.69 2.45
N ALA A 64 0.33 14.62 1.65
CA ALA A 64 1.62 14.11 1.16
C ALA A 64 2.30 15.09 0.19
N ARG A 65 1.53 15.91 -0.53
CA ARG A 65 2.07 16.99 -1.38
C ARG A 65 2.65 18.15 -0.55
N ARG A 66 2.14 18.38 0.67
CA ARG A 66 2.59 19.46 1.58
C ARG A 66 3.88 19.13 2.33
N VAL A 67 4.09 17.85 2.67
CA VAL A 67 5.25 17.39 3.46
C VAL A 67 6.58 17.49 2.69
N GLN A 68 6.54 17.57 1.36
CA GLN A 68 7.74 17.65 0.52
C GLN A 68 8.49 19.00 0.64
N GLY A 69 7.84 20.05 1.14
CA GLY A 69 8.45 21.39 1.27
C GLY A 69 8.51 21.95 2.70
N ARG A 70 7.78 21.39 3.66
CA ARG A 70 7.77 21.81 5.07
C ARG A 70 7.50 20.59 5.94
N SER A 71 8.18 20.47 7.07
CA SER A 71 7.90 19.47 8.12
C SER A 71 6.51 19.70 8.76
N ALA A 72 5.46 19.59 7.96
CA ALA A 72 4.08 19.62 8.41
C ALA A 72 3.77 18.23 8.97
N LYS A 73 3.38 18.18 10.26
CA LYS A 73 2.87 16.95 10.88
C LYS A 73 1.66 16.48 10.05
N LEU A 74 1.67 15.22 9.59
CA LEU A 74 0.51 14.64 8.91
C LEU A 74 -0.71 14.69 9.84
N SER A 75 -1.85 15.19 9.33
CA SER A 75 -3.10 15.20 10.07
C SER A 75 -3.60 13.76 10.31
N GLN A 76 -4.45 13.55 11.31
CA GLN A 76 -5.10 12.25 11.53
C GLN A 76 -5.86 11.77 10.28
N ALA A 77 -6.45 12.70 9.52
CA ALA A 77 -7.08 12.41 8.23
C ALA A 77 -6.08 11.91 7.19
N ASP A 78 -4.88 12.51 7.11
CA ASP A 78 -3.82 12.08 6.18
C ASP A 78 -3.29 10.69 6.55
N ARG A 79 -3.19 10.38 7.84
CA ARG A 79 -2.77 9.05 8.31
C ARG A 79 -3.80 7.98 7.94
N LYS A 80 -5.10 8.30 8.05
CA LYS A 80 -6.19 7.41 7.60
C LYS A 80 -6.19 7.24 6.08
N ALA A 81 -5.97 8.30 5.32
CA ALA A 81 -5.87 8.22 3.86
C ALA A 81 -4.65 7.39 3.42
N ALA A 82 -3.49 7.59 4.05
CA ALA A 82 -2.29 6.79 3.79
C ALA A 82 -2.50 5.31 4.13
N TRP A 83 -3.28 5.03 5.17
CA TRP A 83 -3.69 3.67 5.52
C TRP A 83 -4.54 3.03 4.41
N GLN A 84 -5.57 3.73 3.96
CA GLN A 84 -6.46 3.27 2.88
C GLN A 84 -5.66 3.04 1.58
N ALA A 85 -4.82 4.00 1.20
CA ALA A 85 -3.98 3.86 0.01
C ALA A 85 -3.01 2.66 0.11
N SER A 86 -2.55 2.31 1.32
CA SER A 86 -1.72 1.11 1.52
C SER A 86 -2.54 -0.18 1.35
N GLN A 87 -3.79 -0.20 1.80
CA GLN A 87 -4.71 -1.32 1.58
C GLN A 87 -5.06 -1.48 0.09
N ASP A 88 -5.28 -0.37 -0.62
CA ASP A 88 -5.55 -0.37 -2.05
C ASP A 88 -4.34 -0.88 -2.84
N LEU A 89 -3.12 -0.52 -2.43
CA LEU A 89 -1.90 -1.04 -3.02
C LEU A 89 -1.78 -2.57 -2.82
N ILE A 90 -2.03 -3.06 -1.61
CA ILE A 90 -2.03 -4.51 -1.33
C ILE A 90 -3.05 -5.22 -2.22
N TRP A 91 -4.24 -4.65 -2.36
CA TRP A 91 -5.28 -5.18 -3.25
C TRP A 91 -4.84 -5.20 -4.71
N ALA A 92 -4.24 -4.11 -5.21
CA ALA A 92 -3.73 -4.03 -6.57
C ALA A 92 -2.63 -5.09 -6.83
N LEU A 93 -1.71 -5.29 -5.88
CA LEU A 93 -0.62 -6.27 -5.99
C LEU A 93 -1.12 -7.72 -6.04
N ILE A 94 -2.17 -8.04 -5.28
CA ILE A 94 -2.76 -9.38 -5.28
C ILE A 94 -3.56 -9.64 -6.56
N ASN A 95 -4.13 -8.60 -7.16
CA ASN A 95 -4.84 -8.68 -8.43
C ASN A 95 -3.94 -8.51 -9.66
N THR A 96 -2.62 -8.41 -9.49
CA THR A 96 -1.71 -8.29 -10.63
C THR A 96 -1.43 -9.66 -11.24
N ASP A 97 -1.21 -9.70 -12.55
CA ASP A 97 -0.84 -10.95 -13.27
C ASP A 97 0.40 -11.60 -12.67
N GLU A 98 1.33 -10.83 -12.11
CA GLU A 98 2.51 -11.40 -11.45
C GLU A 98 2.17 -12.25 -10.22
N PHE A 99 1.17 -11.88 -9.43
CA PHE A 99 0.74 -12.72 -8.32
C PHE A 99 0.06 -13.99 -8.86
N LEU A 100 -0.83 -13.84 -9.85
CA LEU A 100 -1.61 -14.94 -10.44
C LEU A 100 -0.78 -15.95 -11.25
N CYS A 101 0.32 -15.50 -11.86
CA CYS A 101 1.20 -16.38 -12.65
C CYS A 101 2.29 -17.04 -11.80
N ARG A 102 2.51 -16.56 -10.57
CA ARG A 102 3.66 -16.97 -9.72
C ARG A 102 3.21 -17.62 -8.41
N HIS A 103 1.91 -17.60 -8.10
CA HIS A 103 1.23 -18.27 -6.99
C HIS A 103 -0.10 -18.85 -7.48
#